data_AF-A0A2S4ZPM8-F1
#
_entry.id   AF-A0A2S4ZPM8-F1
#
_cell.length_a   1.000
_cell.length_b   1.000
_cell.length_c   1.000
_cell.angle_alpha   90.00
_cell.angle_beta   90.00
_cell.angle_gamma   90.00
#
_symmetry.space_group_name_H-M   'P 1'
#
loop_
_entity.id
_entity.type
_entity.pdbx_description
1 polymer ?
#
loop_
_entity_poly.entity_id
_entity_poly.type
_entity_poly.pdbx_seq_one_letter_code
_entity_poly.pdbx_strand_id
1 'polypeptide(L)'
;MITEVDPSPPGDRRLAATPPVNPVVRENAGVFRCERPEPPADVRLDPYRRAAARLMDGDEQVGVLMTTVTTWWWREGPVWRRRWVKPRELPQWAVFRVGAAQRVPEFEDGIVGADELDDELRDWASGCFRLRDRRFTLEWLGEDETDAVHGEHGWMSG
;
A
#
# COMPACT_ATOMS: atom_id res chain seq x y z
N MET A 1 91.60 -16.38 -16.46
CA MET A 1 91.17 -15.98 -15.11
C MET A 1 89.81 -15.35 -15.23
N ILE A 2 88.79 -16.03 -14.69
CA ILE A 2 87.72 -15.57 -13.79
C ILE A 2 86.77 -16.76 -13.68
N THR A 3 86.31 -16.97 -12.46
CA THR A 3 85.97 -18.22 -11.82
C THR A 3 84.52 -18.66 -12.07
N GLU A 4 84.36 -19.98 -12.15
CA GLU A 4 83.11 -20.74 -12.17
C GLU A 4 82.43 -20.68 -10.79
N VAL A 5 81.15 -20.33 -10.71
CA VAL A 5 80.32 -20.52 -9.51
C VAL A 5 78.91 -20.98 -9.91
N ASP A 6 78.72 -22.29 -9.79
CA ASP A 6 77.56 -23.07 -9.33
C ASP A 6 76.11 -22.52 -9.50
N PRO A 7 75.22 -23.24 -10.21
CA PRO A 7 73.80 -22.91 -10.33
C PRO A 7 72.96 -23.58 -9.22
N SER A 8 72.56 -22.79 -8.21
CA SER A 8 71.52 -23.21 -7.25
C SER A 8 70.10 -22.89 -7.74
N PRO A 9 69.10 -23.74 -7.43
CA PRO A 9 67.79 -23.78 -8.07
C PRO A 9 66.80 -22.73 -7.50
N PRO A 10 65.66 -22.48 -8.19
CA PRO A 10 64.76 -21.39 -7.85
C PRO A 10 64.12 -21.58 -6.48
N GLY A 11 64.09 -20.47 -5.73
CA GLY A 11 63.50 -20.35 -4.41
C GLY A 11 62.09 -20.91 -4.34
N ASP A 12 61.95 -21.80 -3.37
CA ASP A 12 60.77 -22.47 -2.87
C ASP A 12 59.66 -21.45 -2.51
N ARG A 13 58.78 -21.14 -3.48
CA ARG A 13 57.47 -20.53 -3.20
C ARG A 13 56.63 -21.59 -2.52
N ARG A 14 56.71 -21.66 -1.19
CA ARG A 14 55.71 -22.33 -0.36
C ARG A 14 54.33 -21.80 -0.75
N LEU A 15 53.60 -22.60 -1.52
CA LEU A 15 52.15 -22.51 -1.66
C LEU A 15 51.59 -22.58 -0.24
N ALA A 16 51.09 -21.46 0.27
CA ALA A 16 50.27 -21.49 1.46
C ALA A 16 49.09 -22.44 1.16
N ALA A 17 49.06 -23.57 1.87
CA ALA A 17 47.95 -24.50 1.79
C ALA A 17 46.66 -23.73 2.10
N THR A 18 45.75 -23.69 1.12
CA THR A 18 44.38 -23.21 1.33
C THR A 18 43.80 -24.01 2.50
N PRO A 19 43.27 -23.38 3.56
CA PRO A 19 42.60 -24.12 4.60
C PRO A 19 41.42 -24.88 3.98
N PRO A 20 41.10 -26.10 4.44
CA PRO A 20 39.94 -26.83 3.94
C PRO A 20 38.69 -25.98 4.17
N VAL A 21 38.00 -25.66 3.08
CA VAL A 21 36.68 -25.06 3.12
C VAL A 21 35.79 -26.04 3.87
N ASN A 22 35.47 -25.72 5.13
CA ASN A 22 34.46 -26.46 5.86
C ASN A 22 33.19 -26.49 5.01
N PRO A 23 32.57 -27.66 4.77
CA PRO A 23 31.27 -27.69 4.14
C PRO A 23 30.32 -26.89 5.04
N VAL A 24 29.80 -25.78 4.52
CA VAL A 24 28.74 -25.02 5.18
C VAL A 24 27.57 -25.98 5.33
N VAL A 25 27.40 -26.51 6.55
CA VAL A 25 26.24 -27.30 6.94
C VAL A 25 25.03 -26.44 6.64
N ARG A 26 24.23 -26.92 5.68
CA ARG A 26 23.04 -26.25 5.17
C ARG A 26 21.89 -26.46 6.14
N GLU A 27 22.00 -25.91 7.34
CA GLU A 27 20.94 -25.94 8.35
C GLU A 27 20.63 -24.53 8.81
N ASN A 28 20.02 -23.78 7.90
CA ASN A 28 19.09 -22.73 8.29
C ASN A 28 18.01 -22.72 7.22
N ALA A 29 16.95 -23.51 7.44
CA ALA A 29 15.63 -23.20 6.93
C ALA A 29 15.14 -21.93 7.64
N GLY A 30 15.87 -20.83 7.46
CA GLY A 30 15.53 -19.54 8.00
C GLY A 30 14.27 -19.10 7.29
N VAL A 31 13.17 -19.01 8.02
CA VAL A 31 12.03 -18.23 7.59
C VAL A 31 12.54 -16.81 7.47
N PHE A 32 12.86 -16.37 6.25
CA PHE A 32 13.15 -14.98 5.96
C PHE A 32 11.86 -14.21 6.15
N ARG A 33 11.56 -13.77 7.38
CA ARG A 33 10.55 -12.76 7.61
C ARG A 33 11.12 -11.45 7.07
N CYS A 34 10.53 -10.98 5.98
CA CYS A 34 10.67 -9.59 5.60
C CYS A 34 9.95 -8.79 6.70
N GLU A 35 10.68 -8.36 7.73
CA GLU A 35 10.21 -7.37 8.70
C GLU A 35 10.07 -6.05 7.96
N ARG A 36 8.95 -5.92 7.25
CA ARG A 36 8.57 -4.66 6.63
C ARG A 36 7.95 -3.84 7.75
N PRO A 37 8.59 -2.75 8.22
CA PRO A 37 8.02 -1.93 9.29
C PRO A 37 6.64 -1.45 8.84
N GLU A 38 5.65 -1.64 9.70
CA GLU A 38 4.32 -1.08 9.48
C GLU A 38 4.45 0.45 9.43
N PRO A 39 3.87 1.13 8.43
CA PRO A 39 3.85 2.58 8.44
C PRO A 39 3.15 3.11 9.69
N PRO A 40 3.56 4.27 10.22
CA PRO A 40 2.78 4.94 11.24
C PRO A 40 1.39 5.27 10.69
N ALA A 41 0.36 4.92 11.46
CA ALA A 41 -1.03 5.20 11.13
C ALA A 41 -1.29 6.71 11.10
N ASP A 42 -1.98 7.21 10.07
CA ASP A 42 -2.43 8.59 9.99
C ASP A 42 -3.76 8.73 10.74
N VAL A 43 -3.71 9.35 11.92
CA VAL A 43 -4.87 9.56 12.82
C VAL A 43 -6.00 10.35 12.16
N ARG A 44 -5.72 11.13 11.11
CA ARG A 44 -6.74 11.90 10.38
C ARG A 44 -7.68 10.99 9.59
N LEU A 45 -7.26 9.76 9.32
CA LEU A 45 -8.03 8.78 8.57
C LEU A 45 -8.92 7.92 9.46
N ASP A 46 -8.73 7.95 10.79
CA ASP A 46 -9.46 7.10 11.73
C ASP A 46 -11.00 7.18 11.57
N PRO A 47 -11.62 8.37 11.38
CA PRO A 47 -13.06 8.46 11.14
C PRO A 47 -13.53 7.79 9.84
N TYR A 48 -12.62 7.49 8.91
CA TYR A 48 -12.92 7.02 7.56
C TYR A 48 -12.34 5.62 7.27
N ARG A 49 -11.78 4.93 8.28
CA ARG A 49 -11.17 3.61 8.10
C ARG A 49 -12.14 2.52 7.69
N ARG A 50 -13.41 2.68 8.05
CA ARG A 50 -14.53 1.79 7.71
C ARG A 50 -15.82 2.57 7.93
N ALA A 51 -15.97 3.69 7.24
CA ALA A 51 -17.15 4.53 7.38
C ALA A 51 -18.03 4.44 6.14
N ALA A 52 -19.34 4.57 6.35
CA ALA A 52 -20.31 4.71 5.28
C ALA A 52 -21.09 6.02 5.42
N ALA A 53 -21.59 6.54 4.31
CA ALA A 53 -22.41 7.73 4.27
C ALA A 53 -23.51 7.61 3.22
N ARG A 54 -24.67 8.20 3.48
CA ARG A 54 -25.67 8.43 2.41
C ARG A 54 -25.15 9.52 1.49
N LEU A 55 -25.29 9.28 0.20
CA LEU A 55 -24.98 10.24 -0.83
C LEU A 55 -26.28 10.94 -1.26
N MET A 56 -26.37 12.23 -0.97
CA MET A 56 -27.56 13.05 -1.16
C MET A 56 -27.36 14.05 -2.30
N ASP A 57 -28.39 14.21 -3.13
CA ASP A 57 -28.50 15.26 -4.14
C ASP A 57 -29.75 16.10 -3.84
N GLY A 58 -29.54 17.21 -3.12
CA GLY A 58 -30.61 17.91 -2.43
C GLY A 58 -31.19 17.05 -1.30
N ASP A 59 -32.50 16.84 -1.30
CA ASP A 59 -33.21 16.01 -0.31
C ASP A 59 -33.35 14.54 -0.75
N GLU A 60 -32.82 14.17 -1.91
CA GLU A 60 -32.94 12.82 -2.47
C GLU A 60 -31.67 12.01 -2.22
N GLN A 61 -31.80 10.84 -1.58
CA GLN A 61 -30.70 9.88 -1.51
C GLN A 61 -30.52 9.21 -2.88
N VAL A 62 -29.33 9.39 -3.47
CA VAL A 62 -28.97 8.83 -4.78
C VAL A 62 -28.02 7.65 -4.68
N GLY A 63 -27.38 7.45 -3.53
CA GLY A 63 -26.45 6.36 -3.32
C GLY A 63 -25.94 6.22 -1.89
N VAL A 64 -24.95 5.36 -1.75
CA VAL A 64 -24.19 5.15 -0.52
C VAL A 64 -22.71 5.20 -0.86
N LEU A 65 -21.96 5.99 -0.10
CA LEU A 65 -20.51 6.03 -0.09
C LEU A 65 -20.01 5.09 1.00
N MET A 66 -19.03 4.26 0.68
CA MET A 66 -18.28 3.45 1.64
C MET A 66 -16.81 3.83 1.54
N THR A 67 -16.12 3.87 2.67
CA THR A 67 -14.70 4.21 2.75
C THR A 67 -13.93 3.13 3.49
N THR A 68 -12.71 2.88 3.05
CA THR A 68 -11.71 2.09 3.78
C THR A 68 -10.37 2.78 3.69
N VAL A 69 -9.44 2.40 4.55
CA VAL A 69 -8.05 2.89 4.48
C VAL A 69 -7.14 1.72 4.25
N THR A 70 -6.33 1.81 3.19
CA THR A 70 -5.34 0.78 2.88
C THR A 70 -3.95 1.38 2.76
N THR A 71 -2.94 0.57 3.06
CA THR A 71 -1.55 0.98 2.89
C THR A 71 -1.10 0.76 1.45
N TRP A 72 -0.83 1.86 0.76
CA TRP A 72 -0.23 1.86 -0.57
C TRP A 72 1.29 1.86 -0.51
N TRP A 73 1.90 1.16 -1.46
CA TRP A 73 3.35 1.04 -1.60
C TRP A 73 3.75 1.46 -3.01
N TRP A 74 4.85 2.20 -3.14
CA TRP A 74 5.40 2.59 -4.43
C TRP A 74 6.59 1.71 -4.80
N ARG A 75 6.81 1.47 -6.10
CA ARG A 75 7.99 0.77 -6.60
C ARG A 75 9.04 1.78 -7.04
N GLU A 76 10.17 1.80 -6.37
CA GLU A 76 11.32 2.60 -6.77
C GLU A 76 12.51 1.72 -7.16
N GLY A 77 13.38 2.25 -8.01
CA GLY A 77 14.60 1.60 -8.49
C GLY A 77 14.50 1.00 -9.90
N PRO A 78 15.65 0.57 -10.46
CA PRO A 78 15.71 -0.01 -11.79
C PRO A 78 14.93 -1.34 -11.86
N VAL A 79 14.46 -1.72 -13.05
CA VAL A 79 13.56 -2.89 -13.26
C VAL A 79 14.09 -4.17 -12.61
N TRP A 80 15.41 -4.40 -12.61
CA TRP A 80 16.07 -5.58 -12.05
C TRP A 80 16.33 -5.51 -10.53
N ARG A 81 16.03 -4.40 -9.86
CA ARG A 81 16.24 -4.21 -8.41
C ARG A 81 15.16 -3.33 -7.77
N ARG A 82 13.91 -3.41 -8.28
CA ARG A 82 12.79 -2.65 -7.74
C ARG A 82 12.55 -3.01 -6.28
N ARG A 83 12.30 -2.00 -5.45
CA ARG A 83 11.93 -2.15 -4.03
C ARG A 83 10.61 -1.44 -3.80
N TRP A 84 9.78 -2.05 -2.95
CA TRP A 84 8.60 -1.38 -2.41
C TRP A 84 9.06 -0.41 -1.33
N VAL A 85 8.66 0.85 -1.46
CA VAL A 85 9.09 1.94 -0.58
C VAL A 85 7.94 2.87 -0.28
N LYS A 86 8.15 3.74 0.72
CA LYS A 86 7.25 4.83 1.13
C LYS A 86 5.81 4.35 1.40
N PRO A 87 5.60 3.43 2.36
CA PRO A 87 4.24 3.06 2.70
C PRO A 87 3.45 4.29 3.15
N ARG A 88 2.25 4.45 2.60
CA ARG A 88 1.34 5.53 2.98
C ARG A 88 -0.07 4.99 3.04
N GLU A 89 -0.78 5.33 4.10
CA GLU A 89 -2.21 5.08 4.18
C GLU A 89 -2.94 6.04 3.25
N LEU A 90 -3.75 5.49 2.36
CA LEU A 90 -4.62 6.25 1.48
C LEU A 90 -6.05 5.72 1.63
N PRO A 91 -7.04 6.63 1.72
CA PRO A 91 -8.43 6.23 1.67
C PRO A 91 -8.76 5.66 0.29
N GLN A 92 -9.52 4.58 0.29
CA GLN A 92 -10.28 4.14 -0.87
C GLN A 92 -11.75 4.38 -0.59
N TRP A 93 -12.50 4.60 -1.66
CA TRP A 93 -13.94 4.79 -1.59
C TRP A 93 -14.63 3.93 -2.63
N ALA A 94 -15.88 3.59 -2.35
CA ALA A 94 -16.78 2.93 -3.26
C ALA A 94 -18.17 3.58 -3.15
N VAL A 95 -18.81 3.82 -4.27
CA VAL A 95 -20.17 4.35 -4.37
C VAL A 95 -21.07 3.30 -4.99
N PHE A 96 -22.20 3.06 -4.33
CA PHE A 96 -23.27 2.21 -4.84
C PHE A 96 -24.52 3.05 -5.09
N ARG A 97 -25.14 2.89 -6.27
CA ARG A 97 -26.42 3.55 -6.56
C ARG A 97 -27.51 2.99 -5.67
N VAL A 98 -28.34 3.89 -5.14
CA VAL A 98 -29.60 3.53 -4.48
C VAL A 98 -30.75 4.16 -5.24
N GLY A 99 -31.82 3.38 -5.44
CA GLY A 99 -33.02 3.82 -6.15
C GLY A 99 -32.86 3.91 -7.67
N ALA A 100 -33.85 4.52 -8.33
CA ALA A 100 -33.92 4.61 -9.79
C ALA A 100 -33.14 5.81 -10.37
N ALA A 101 -32.56 6.66 -9.52
CA ALA A 101 -31.86 7.87 -9.94
C ALA A 101 -30.56 7.52 -10.68
N GLN A 102 -30.53 7.76 -11.99
CA GLN A 102 -29.33 7.53 -12.83
C GLN A 102 -28.26 8.63 -12.67
N ARG A 103 -28.28 9.40 -11.57
CA ARG A 103 -27.37 10.53 -11.35
C ARG A 103 -25.97 10.11 -10.90
N VAL A 104 -25.85 8.93 -10.30
CA VAL A 104 -24.61 8.25 -9.94
C VAL A 104 -24.51 6.95 -10.75
N PRO A 105 -23.31 6.43 -11.08
CA PRO A 105 -23.14 5.11 -11.68
C PRO A 105 -23.70 4.00 -10.77
N GLU A 106 -24.00 2.82 -11.32
CA GLU A 106 -24.43 1.67 -10.51
C GLU A 106 -23.39 1.31 -9.44
N PHE A 107 -22.12 1.36 -9.83
CA PHE A 107 -20.97 1.20 -8.97
C PHE A 107 -19.80 2.03 -9.52
N GLU A 108 -19.05 2.69 -8.63
CA GLU A 108 -17.77 3.33 -8.95
C GLU A 108 -16.89 3.34 -7.70
N ASP A 109 -15.60 3.07 -7.85
CA ASP A 109 -14.63 3.10 -6.77
C ASP A 109 -13.40 3.94 -7.14
N GLY A 110 -12.59 4.24 -6.13
CA GLY A 110 -11.38 5.02 -6.31
C GLY A 110 -10.47 5.02 -5.10
N ILE A 111 -9.25 5.51 -5.31
CA ILE A 111 -8.27 5.77 -4.25
C ILE A 111 -7.98 7.26 -4.26
N VAL A 112 -8.00 7.88 -3.08
CA VAL A 112 -7.63 9.29 -2.94
C VAL A 112 -6.11 9.40 -3.06
N GLY A 113 -5.66 10.22 -4.02
CA GLY A 113 -4.25 10.46 -4.25
C GLY A 113 -3.56 11.11 -3.06
N ALA A 114 -2.28 10.81 -2.88
CA ALA A 114 -1.43 11.40 -1.84
C ALA A 114 -1.40 12.94 -1.86
N ASP A 115 -1.54 13.54 -3.04
CA ASP A 115 -1.50 14.99 -3.27
C ASP A 115 -2.86 15.67 -3.09
N GLU A 116 -3.95 14.89 -3.16
CA GLU A 116 -5.34 15.39 -3.05
C GLU A 116 -5.95 15.11 -1.67
N LEU A 117 -5.23 14.35 -0.83
CA LEU A 117 -5.72 13.83 0.44
C LEU A 117 -6.25 14.93 1.37
N ASP A 118 -5.52 16.03 1.52
CA ASP A 118 -5.91 17.09 2.46
C ASP A 118 -7.18 17.83 2.02
N ASP A 119 -7.39 17.96 0.71
CA ASP A 119 -8.59 18.59 0.15
C ASP A 119 -9.79 17.65 0.24
N GLU A 120 -9.59 16.37 -0.05
CA GLU A 120 -10.65 15.36 0.04
C GLU A 120 -11.11 15.16 1.49
N LEU A 121 -10.19 15.08 2.45
CA LEU A 121 -10.55 15.00 3.88
C LEU A 121 -11.30 16.24 4.36
N ARG A 122 -10.97 17.42 3.83
CA ARG A 122 -11.71 18.65 4.14
C ARG A 122 -13.13 18.60 3.58
N ASP A 123 -13.29 18.14 2.34
CA ASP A 123 -14.59 17.96 1.71
C ASP A 123 -15.43 16.96 2.53
N TRP A 124 -14.88 15.80 2.89
CA TRP A 124 -15.56 14.77 3.68
C TRP A 124 -15.98 15.26 5.06
N ALA A 125 -15.09 15.96 5.77
CA ALA A 125 -15.39 16.58 7.06
C ALA A 125 -16.48 17.67 6.95
N SER A 126 -16.60 18.33 5.78
CA SER A 126 -17.67 19.28 5.49
C SER A 126 -18.97 18.63 5.01
N GLY A 127 -19.04 17.30 4.97
CA GLY A 127 -20.21 16.57 4.48
C GLY A 127 -20.36 16.67 2.96
N CYS A 128 -19.25 16.67 2.23
CA CYS A 128 -19.23 16.82 0.78
C CYS A 128 -18.43 15.70 0.12
N PHE A 129 -18.92 15.21 -1.01
CA PHE A 129 -18.21 14.29 -1.88
C PHE A 129 -18.27 14.76 -3.33
N ARG A 130 -17.14 14.66 -4.04
CA ARG A 130 -17.06 14.96 -5.46
C ARG A 130 -16.93 13.65 -6.24
N LEU A 131 -17.91 13.39 -7.10
CA LEU A 131 -17.85 12.27 -8.03
C LEU A 131 -17.96 12.82 -9.44
N ARG A 132 -16.87 12.70 -10.21
CA ARG A 132 -16.71 13.36 -11.52
C ARG A 132 -16.91 14.87 -11.36
N ASP A 133 -17.65 15.52 -12.26
CA ASP A 133 -17.93 16.96 -12.22
C ASP A 133 -19.13 17.34 -11.32
N ARG A 134 -19.53 16.48 -10.37
CA ARG A 134 -20.69 16.69 -9.50
C ARG A 134 -20.33 16.65 -8.03
N ARG A 135 -21.03 17.49 -7.26
CA ARG A 135 -20.90 17.59 -5.81
C ARG A 135 -22.16 17.04 -5.16
N PHE A 136 -21.97 16.19 -4.16
CA PHE A 136 -23.02 15.57 -3.38
C PHE A 136 -22.84 15.90 -1.91
N THR A 137 -23.95 15.89 -1.17
CA THR A 137 -23.92 16.00 0.28
C THR A 137 -23.76 14.61 0.88
N LEU A 138 -22.92 14.50 1.91
CA LEU A 138 -22.70 13.28 2.67
C LEU A 138 -23.41 13.37 4.02
N GLU A 139 -24.17 12.34 4.32
CA GLU A 139 -24.66 12.08 5.67
C GLU A 139 -23.99 10.82 6.20
N TRP A 140 -22.97 11.00 7.03
CA TRP A 140 -22.24 9.90 7.66
C TRP A 140 -23.19 9.06 8.52
N LEU A 141 -23.14 7.75 8.30
CA LEU A 141 -23.97 6.77 8.98
C LEU A 141 -23.39 6.42 10.36
N GLY A 142 -24.25 5.95 11.26
CA GLY A 142 -23.81 5.34 12.52
C GLY A 142 -23.11 4.00 12.31
N GLU A 143 -22.51 3.44 13.36
CA GLU A 143 -21.81 2.14 13.31
C GLU A 143 -22.73 1.01 12.82
N ASP A 144 -23.94 0.88 13.39
CA ASP A 144 -24.89 -0.18 13.04
C ASP A 144 -25.32 -0.12 11.55
N GLU A 145 -25.59 1.09 11.05
CA GLU A 145 -25.96 1.31 9.65
C GLU A 145 -24.78 1.07 8.71
N THR A 146 -23.58 1.47 9.13
CA THR A 146 -22.34 1.20 8.40
C THR A 146 -22.12 -0.30 8.28
N ASP A 147 -22.30 -1.07 9.35
CA ASP A 147 -22.16 -2.52 9.32
C ASP A 147 -23.21 -3.19 8.42
N ALA A 148 -24.45 -2.69 8.42
CA ALA A 148 -25.49 -3.17 7.51
C ALA A 148 -25.12 -2.93 6.04
N VAL A 149 -24.68 -1.71 5.71
CA VAL A 149 -24.22 -1.34 4.35
C VAL A 149 -23.02 -2.20 3.91
N HIS A 150 -22.03 -2.38 4.79
CA HIS A 150 -20.89 -3.23 4.52
C HIS A 150 -21.28 -4.70 4.35
N GLY A 151 -22.29 -5.18 5.07
CA GLY A 151 -22.84 -6.53 4.91
C GLY A 151 -23.62 -6.72 3.61
N GLU A 152 -24.37 -5.71 3.17
CA GLU A 152 -25.17 -5.75 1.95
C GLU A 152 -24.31 -5.68 0.69
N HIS A 153 -23.42 -4.69 0.60
CA HIS A 153 -22.66 -4.42 -0.62
C HIS A 153 -21.31 -5.13 -0.65
N GLY A 154 -20.76 -5.48 0.53
CA GLY A 154 -19.43 -6.04 0.66
C GLY A 154 -18.32 -5.05 0.30
N TRP A 155 -17.11 -5.29 0.82
CA TRP A 155 -15.91 -4.66 0.26
C TRP A 155 -15.27 -5.63 -0.73
N MET A 156 -15.45 -5.39 -2.03
CA MET A 156 -14.75 -6.18 -3.05
C MET A 156 -13.28 -5.77 -3.03
N SER A 157 -12.46 -6.52 -2.30
CA SER A 157 -11.01 -6.41 -2.37
C SER A 157 -10.57 -7.00 -3.71
N GLY A 158 -10.45 -6.13 -4.73
CA GLY A 158 -9.89 -6.49 -6.04
C GLY A 158 -8.39 -6.74 -5.99
#